data_AF-A0AAE2A7Q9-F1
#
_entry.id   AF-A0AAE2A7Q9-F1
#
_cell.length_a   1.000
_cell.length_b   1.000
_cell.length_c   1.000
_cell.angle_alpha   90.00
_cell.angle_beta   90.00
_cell.angle_gamma   90.00
#
_symmetry.space_group_name_H-M   'P 1'
#
loop_
_entity.id
_entity.type
_entity.pdbx_description
1 polymer ?
#
loop_
_entity_poly.entity_id
_entity_poly.type
_entity_poly.pdbx_seq_one_letter_code
_entity_poly.pdbx_strand_id
1 'polypeptide(L)'
;MFNWFRRKKSHAVIPLYLPDADYKDLPGSVGPSVDDVRYEALEFEKMVKGYIECKTGNWPKHQSLASLIKNELPKFDMYPEIPELWTKFIAQAVKLNTWRNKIVHSDLSNVQGLPDLPELYEQFRGANTMLRPFGFVGSRSRDRFSGMRWKGPHLHFKIDETFYILNAQDIGNLLSELHPSSRGKVHFQKGKLVGSKMLDYRYERYTYYIEGCEPFELIEEESMALQDLLLCFLSNHELEYRV
;
A
#
# COMPACT_ATOMS: atom_id res chain seq x y z
N MET A 1 46.63 -11.02 -45.68
CA MET A 1 46.01 -12.35 -45.52
C MET A 1 44.61 -12.12 -44.95
N PHE A 2 43.60 -12.66 -45.64
CA PHE A 2 42.15 -12.69 -45.37
C PHE A 2 41.28 -11.44 -45.63
N ASN A 3 40.21 -11.75 -46.37
CA ASN A 3 39.16 -10.92 -46.94
C ASN A 3 37.92 -10.87 -46.03
N TRP A 4 37.11 -9.82 -46.25
CA TRP A 4 35.64 -9.78 -46.20
C TRP A 4 34.89 -10.14 -44.90
N PHE A 5 34.05 -9.22 -44.40
CA PHE A 5 32.61 -9.18 -44.72
C PHE A 5 32.00 -7.83 -44.30
N ARG A 6 31.23 -7.24 -45.21
CA ARG A 6 30.38 -6.06 -45.00
C ARG A 6 29.09 -6.50 -44.28
N ARG A 7 28.65 -5.82 -43.22
CA ARG A 7 27.25 -5.90 -42.73
C ARG A 7 26.67 -4.51 -42.41
N LYS A 8 25.37 -4.44 -42.65
CA LYS A 8 24.46 -3.30 -42.90
C LYS A 8 24.32 -2.31 -41.72
N LYS A 9 23.95 -1.07 -42.09
CA LYS A 9 23.40 -0.02 -41.20
C LYS A 9 22.25 -0.58 -40.33
N SER A 10 22.24 -0.24 -39.05
CA SER A 10 21.01 -0.19 -38.23
C SER A 10 20.98 1.09 -37.40
N HIS A 11 19.76 1.53 -37.12
CA HIS A 11 19.33 2.90 -36.87
C HIS A 11 19.89 3.61 -35.63
N ALA A 12 20.11 4.92 -35.83
CA ALA A 12 19.86 6.02 -34.91
C ALA A 12 19.74 5.68 -33.42
N VAL A 13 20.77 6.05 -32.67
CA VAL A 13 20.68 6.33 -31.24
C VAL A 13 19.64 7.44 -31.07
N ILE A 14 18.43 7.08 -30.63
CA ILE A 14 17.40 8.05 -30.27
C ILE A 14 17.92 8.78 -29.01
N PRO A 15 17.99 10.12 -29.02
CA PRO A 15 18.42 10.87 -27.85
C PRO A 15 17.43 10.60 -26.71
N LEU A 16 17.95 10.19 -25.54
CA LEU A 16 17.20 10.21 -24.29
C LEU A 16 16.72 11.64 -24.07
N TYR A 17 15.41 11.83 -24.24
CA TYR A 17 14.71 13.07 -23.95
C TYR A 17 14.86 13.34 -22.45
N LEU A 18 15.70 14.31 -22.09
CA LEU A 18 15.66 14.96 -20.78
C LEU A 18 14.61 16.06 -20.87
N PRO A 19 13.45 15.95 -20.20
CA PRO A 19 12.54 17.07 -20.10
C PRO A 19 13.16 18.10 -19.15
N ASP A 20 13.41 19.30 -19.67
CA ASP A 20 13.52 20.52 -18.88
C ASP A 20 12.15 20.81 -18.26
N ALA A 21 11.94 20.36 -17.03
CA ALA A 21 10.85 20.83 -16.18
C ALA A 21 11.40 20.95 -14.76
N ASP A 22 11.38 22.17 -14.24
CA ASP A 22 11.76 22.51 -12.87
C ASP A 22 11.06 21.56 -11.88
N TYR A 23 11.85 20.71 -11.21
CA TYR A 23 11.41 19.60 -10.34
C TYR A 23 10.71 20.03 -9.03
N LYS A 24 10.41 21.32 -8.84
CA LYS A 24 10.01 21.88 -7.54
C LYS A 24 8.51 21.90 -7.27
N ASP A 25 7.65 21.63 -8.27
CA ASP A 25 6.19 21.78 -8.14
C ASP A 25 5.38 20.49 -8.35
N LEU A 26 5.99 19.30 -8.25
CA LEU A 26 5.27 18.02 -8.32
C LEU A 26 5.01 17.44 -6.91
N PRO A 27 3.73 17.20 -6.52
CA PRO A 27 3.40 16.53 -5.26
C PRO A 27 3.92 15.09 -5.26
N GLY A 28 4.60 14.69 -4.18
CA GLY A 28 5.16 13.34 -3.97
C GLY A 28 6.68 13.19 -4.12
N SER A 29 7.44 14.28 -4.28
CA SER A 29 8.90 14.22 -4.53
C SER A 29 9.80 14.50 -3.32
N VAL A 30 9.28 14.88 -2.15
CA VAL A 30 10.10 15.34 -1.01
C VAL A 30 9.68 14.68 0.32
N GLY A 31 9.84 13.37 0.44
CA GLY A 31 9.64 12.63 1.70
C GLY A 31 8.18 12.62 2.22
N PRO A 32 7.93 11.99 3.37
CA PRO A 32 6.59 11.98 3.96
C PRO A 32 6.18 13.38 4.41
N SER A 33 4.95 13.75 4.08
CA SER A 33 4.34 15.00 4.47
C SER A 33 3.84 14.97 5.92
N VAL A 34 3.48 16.14 6.45
CA VAL A 34 2.81 16.27 7.74
C VAL A 34 1.52 15.43 7.80
N ASP A 35 0.78 15.38 6.69
CA ASP A 35 -0.49 14.65 6.65
C ASP A 35 -0.27 13.13 6.59
N ASP A 36 0.82 12.67 5.97
CA ASP A 36 1.23 11.26 6.01
C ASP A 36 1.57 10.82 7.44
N VAL A 37 2.31 11.66 8.18
CA VAL A 37 2.63 11.38 9.59
C VAL A 37 1.39 11.40 10.47
N ARG A 38 0.46 12.34 10.23
CA ARG A 38 -0.83 12.38 10.94
C ARG A 38 -1.67 11.15 10.67
N TYR A 39 -1.72 10.71 9.41
CA TYR A 39 -2.40 9.50 9.01
C TYR A 39 -1.86 8.30 9.77
N GLU A 40 -0.55 8.07 9.74
CA GLU A 40 0.08 6.93 10.43
C GLU A 40 -0.11 7.01 11.96
N ALA A 41 -0.10 8.22 12.54
CA ALA A 41 -0.35 8.42 13.96
C ALA A 41 -1.80 8.14 14.38
N LEU A 42 -2.78 8.45 13.54
CA LEU A 42 -4.19 8.09 13.76
C LEU A 42 -4.39 6.58 13.56
N GLU A 43 -3.75 6.01 12.56
CA GLU A 43 -3.81 4.59 12.26
C GLU A 43 -3.22 3.74 13.40
N PHE A 44 -2.18 4.24 14.07
CA PHE A 44 -1.62 3.60 15.26
C PHE A 44 -2.63 3.39 16.38
N GLU A 45 -3.51 4.36 16.62
CA GLU A 45 -4.57 4.19 17.61
C GLU A 45 -5.53 3.06 17.20
N LYS A 46 -5.89 2.99 15.92
CA LYS A 46 -6.77 1.93 15.39
C LYS A 46 -6.09 0.57 15.48
N MET A 47 -4.82 0.46 15.11
CA MET A 47 -4.06 -0.78 15.15
C MET A 47 -3.94 -1.33 16.58
N VAL A 48 -3.69 -0.47 17.57
CA VAL A 48 -3.68 -0.90 18.98
C VAL A 48 -5.05 -1.43 19.41
N LYS A 49 -6.13 -0.70 19.08
CA LYS A 49 -7.50 -1.11 19.43
C LYS A 49 -7.91 -2.39 18.72
N GLY A 50 -7.61 -2.52 17.43
CA GLY A 50 -7.90 -3.70 16.62
C GLY A 50 -7.11 -4.92 17.06
N TYR A 51 -5.84 -4.76 17.44
CA TYR A 51 -5.05 -5.85 18.01
C TYR A 51 -5.67 -6.38 19.31
N ILE A 52 -6.08 -5.48 20.21
CA ILE A 52 -6.74 -5.86 21.47
C ILE A 52 -8.11 -6.48 21.19
N GLU A 53 -8.90 -5.96 20.25
CA GLU A 53 -10.17 -6.57 19.83
C GLU A 53 -9.95 -7.99 19.32
N CYS A 54 -8.94 -8.21 18.47
CA CYS A 54 -8.63 -9.54 17.95
C CYS A 54 -8.33 -10.55 19.07
N LYS A 55 -7.69 -10.10 20.16
CA LYS A 55 -7.35 -10.95 21.31
C LYS A 55 -8.47 -11.12 22.34
N THR A 56 -9.34 -10.12 22.49
CA THR A 56 -10.38 -10.07 23.53
C THR A 56 -11.80 -10.28 23.00
N GLY A 57 -11.99 -10.23 21.68
CA GLY A 57 -13.28 -10.23 21.00
C GLY A 57 -14.10 -8.93 21.15
N ASN A 58 -13.58 -7.92 21.85
CA ASN A 58 -14.32 -6.70 22.19
C ASN A 58 -13.55 -5.44 21.81
N TRP A 59 -14.15 -4.56 21.01
CA TRP A 59 -13.56 -3.26 20.69
C TRP A 59 -13.50 -2.34 21.92
N PRO A 60 -12.31 -1.86 22.33
CA PRO A 60 -12.16 -0.97 23.48
C PRO A 60 -12.62 0.48 23.14
N LYS A 61 -13.93 0.73 23.20
CA LYS A 61 -14.55 2.02 22.84
C LYS A 61 -14.18 3.19 23.76
N HIS A 62 -14.11 2.94 25.06
CA HIS A 62 -14.00 4.00 26.08
C HIS A 62 -12.63 4.10 26.74
N GLN A 63 -11.69 3.24 26.37
CA GLN A 63 -10.35 3.24 26.96
C GLN A 63 -9.43 4.18 26.18
N SER A 64 -8.65 4.98 26.89
CA SER A 64 -7.63 5.84 26.29
C SER A 64 -6.49 4.99 25.70
N LEU A 65 -5.89 5.46 24.60
CA LEU A 65 -4.74 4.80 23.99
C LEU A 65 -3.60 4.57 25.01
N ALA A 66 -3.36 5.55 25.88
CA ALA A 66 -2.38 5.44 26.96
C ALA A 66 -2.69 4.27 27.93
N SER A 67 -3.96 4.08 28.30
CA SER A 67 -4.38 2.97 29.14
C SER A 67 -4.22 1.64 28.43
N LEU A 68 -4.61 1.58 27.14
CA LEU A 68 -4.48 0.36 26.33
C LEU A 68 -3.02 -0.08 26.20
N ILE A 69 -2.11 0.86 25.95
CA ILE A 69 -0.66 0.58 25.83
C ILE A 69 -0.05 0.12 27.14
N LYS A 70 -0.43 0.76 28.26
CA LYS A 70 0.19 0.45 29.56
C LYS A 70 -0.38 -0.82 30.20
N ASN A 71 -1.69 -1.06 30.05
CA ASN A 71 -2.39 -2.04 30.85
C ASN A 71 -2.87 -3.26 30.03
N GLU A 72 -3.23 -3.09 28.76
CA GLU A 72 -3.83 -4.18 27.96
C GLU A 72 -2.83 -4.83 27.01
N LEU A 73 -2.08 -4.05 26.23
CA LEU A 73 -1.05 -4.54 25.30
C LEU A 73 -0.04 -5.52 25.94
N PRO A 74 0.48 -5.30 27.16
CA PRO A 74 1.43 -6.22 27.78
C PRO A 74 0.86 -7.61 28.08
N LYS A 75 -0.47 -7.75 28.16
CA LYS A 75 -1.13 -9.04 28.45
C LYS A 75 -1.15 -9.98 27.23
N PHE A 76 -0.98 -9.43 26.03
CA PHE A 76 -1.11 -10.15 24.77
C PHE A 76 0.20 -10.04 23.99
N ASP A 77 1.21 -10.80 24.42
CA ASP A 77 2.48 -10.86 23.68
C ASP A 77 2.26 -11.50 22.30
N MET A 78 2.72 -10.81 21.26
CA MET A 78 2.64 -11.30 19.88
C MET A 78 3.67 -12.40 19.60
N TYR A 79 4.84 -12.33 20.23
CA TYR A 79 5.93 -13.29 20.05
C TYR A 79 6.48 -13.73 21.42
N PRO A 80 5.74 -14.59 22.15
CA PRO A 80 6.15 -15.10 23.46
C PRO A 80 7.53 -15.80 23.42
N GLU A 81 7.94 -16.29 22.25
CA GLU A 81 9.25 -16.91 22.03
C GLU A 81 10.40 -15.89 22.05
N ILE A 82 10.12 -14.60 21.84
CA ILE A 82 11.10 -13.50 21.86
C ILE A 82 10.57 -12.34 22.75
N PRO A 83 10.54 -12.50 24.08
CA PRO A 83 9.96 -11.51 25.01
C PRO A 83 10.61 -10.12 24.94
N GLU A 84 11.90 -10.08 24.57
CA GLU A 84 12.66 -8.85 24.41
C GLU A 84 12.10 -7.94 23.30
N LEU A 85 11.55 -8.54 22.24
CA LEU A 85 10.97 -7.82 21.11
C LEU A 85 9.71 -7.08 21.56
N TRP A 86 8.84 -7.78 22.29
CA TRP A 86 7.59 -7.20 22.78
C TRP A 86 7.82 -6.11 23.83
N THR A 87 8.78 -6.33 24.73
CA THR A 87 9.16 -5.32 25.73
C THR A 87 9.68 -4.04 25.07
N LYS A 88 10.53 -4.17 24.04
CA LYS A 88 11.02 -3.03 23.24
C LYS A 88 9.88 -2.33 22.51
N PHE A 89 8.95 -3.09 21.93
CA PHE A 89 7.78 -2.55 21.25
C PHE A 89 6.88 -1.77 22.20
N ILE A 90 6.58 -2.27 23.40
CA ILE A 90 5.75 -1.56 24.39
C ILE A 90 6.41 -0.22 24.78
N ALA A 91 7.72 -0.21 25.01
CA ALA A 91 8.45 1.02 25.31
C ALA A 91 8.36 2.03 24.15
N GLN A 92 8.45 1.56 22.91
CA GLN A 92 8.27 2.37 21.71
C GLN A 92 6.82 2.88 21.59
N ALA A 93 5.81 2.06 21.86
CA ALA A 93 4.39 2.43 21.83
C ALA A 93 4.07 3.56 22.82
N VAL A 94 4.64 3.53 24.03
CA VAL A 94 4.50 4.62 25.02
C VAL A 94 5.08 5.93 24.46
N LYS A 95 6.24 5.86 23.80
CA LYS A 95 6.89 7.00 23.16
C LYS A 95 6.02 7.56 22.02
N LEU A 96 5.52 6.68 21.14
CA LEU A 96 4.66 7.04 20.01
C LEU A 96 3.34 7.67 20.45
N ASN A 97 2.69 7.17 21.50
CA ASN A 97 1.48 7.78 22.05
C ASN A 97 1.72 9.23 22.53
N THR A 98 2.89 9.50 23.12
CA THR A 98 3.27 10.85 23.53
C THR A 98 3.41 11.79 22.34
N TRP A 99 3.99 11.30 21.24
CA TRP A 99 4.14 12.06 20.01
C TRP A 99 2.82 12.22 19.24
N ARG A 100 1.98 11.17 19.18
CA ARG A 100 0.65 11.20 18.54
C ARG A 100 -0.20 12.33 19.10
N ASN A 101 -0.23 12.50 20.43
CA ASN A 101 -0.99 13.60 21.04
C ASN A 101 -0.47 14.98 20.61
N LYS A 102 0.84 15.12 20.38
CA LYS A 102 1.44 16.34 19.85
C LYS A 102 1.10 16.53 18.37
N ILE A 103 1.21 15.48 17.55
CA ILE A 103 0.99 15.49 16.10
C ILE A 103 -0.48 15.80 15.73
N VAL A 104 -1.44 15.24 16.48
CA VAL A 104 -2.88 15.37 16.18
C VAL A 104 -3.44 16.73 16.62
N HIS A 105 -2.86 17.35 17.64
CA HIS A 105 -3.41 18.57 18.24
C HIS A 105 -2.53 19.82 18.07
N SER A 106 -1.35 19.71 17.46
CA SER A 106 -0.41 20.83 17.31
C SER A 106 0.04 21.03 15.86
N ASP A 107 0.44 22.26 15.56
CA ASP A 107 1.16 22.59 14.34
C ASP A 107 2.61 22.09 14.48
N LEU A 108 2.99 21.08 13.68
CA LEU A 108 4.28 20.36 13.80
C LEU A 108 5.49 21.27 13.64
N SER A 109 5.30 22.43 13.00
CA SER A 109 6.31 23.47 12.80
C SER A 109 6.85 24.08 14.11
N ASN A 110 6.12 23.96 15.24
CA ASN A 110 6.47 24.62 16.51
C ASN A 110 6.74 23.65 17.68
N VAL A 111 6.80 22.34 17.43
CA VAL A 111 6.92 21.34 18.50
C VAL A 111 8.39 20.93 18.70
N GLN A 112 9.00 21.39 19.79
CA GLN A 112 10.33 20.93 20.19
C GLN A 112 10.32 19.48 20.70
N GLY A 113 11.34 18.69 20.31
CA GLY A 113 11.57 17.32 20.78
C GLY A 113 10.83 16.23 19.99
N LEU A 114 10.31 16.53 18.80
CA LEU A 114 9.88 15.53 17.82
C LEU A 114 11.06 15.18 16.90
N PRO A 115 11.20 13.90 16.49
CA PRO A 115 12.05 13.52 15.36
C PRO A 115 11.63 14.20 14.05
N ASP A 116 12.47 14.09 13.02
CA ASP A 116 12.11 14.57 11.69
C ASP A 116 10.92 13.78 11.09
N LEU A 117 10.27 14.36 10.07
CA LEU A 117 9.09 13.75 9.45
C LEU A 117 9.35 12.34 8.89
N PRO A 118 10.49 12.07 8.20
CA PRO A 118 10.84 10.72 7.77
C PRO A 118 10.94 9.71 8.92
N GLU A 119 11.63 10.06 10.01
CA GLU A 119 11.78 9.17 11.16
C GLU A 119 10.44 8.93 11.86
N LEU A 120 9.62 9.98 12.01
CA LEU A 120 8.27 9.84 12.58
C LEU A 120 7.40 8.89 11.74
N TYR A 121 7.38 9.09 10.43
CA TYR A 121 6.63 8.24 9.50
C TYR A 121 7.05 6.77 9.63
N GLU A 122 8.36 6.49 9.56
CA GLU A 122 8.87 5.11 9.67
C GLU A 122 8.59 4.48 11.04
N GLN A 123 8.66 5.25 12.14
CA GLN A 123 8.37 4.70 13.47
C GLN A 123 6.88 4.37 13.67
N PHE A 124 5.96 5.23 13.20
CA PHE A 124 4.53 4.91 13.26
C PHE A 124 4.17 3.77 12.32
N ARG A 125 4.65 3.82 11.07
CA ARG A 125 4.42 2.76 10.08
C ARG A 125 4.96 1.41 10.54
N GLY A 126 6.16 1.39 11.13
CA GLY A 126 6.76 0.19 11.70
C GLY A 126 5.91 -0.39 12.85
N ALA A 127 5.42 0.48 13.74
CA ALA A 127 4.55 0.05 14.84
C ALA A 127 3.19 -0.48 14.34
N ASN A 128 2.60 0.17 13.33
CA ASN A 128 1.38 -0.26 12.67
C ASN A 128 1.55 -1.62 12.00
N THR A 129 2.68 -1.81 11.31
CA THR A 129 3.03 -3.07 10.65
C THR A 129 3.23 -4.20 11.67
N MET A 130 3.84 -3.92 12.83
CA MET A 130 4.02 -4.92 13.87
C MET A 130 2.69 -5.36 14.48
N LEU A 131 1.75 -4.44 14.71
CA LEU A 131 0.43 -4.75 15.28
C LEU A 131 -0.57 -5.29 14.26
N ARG A 132 -0.26 -5.14 12.97
CA ARG A 132 -1.12 -5.60 11.89
C ARG A 132 -1.34 -7.10 12.06
N PRO A 133 -2.61 -7.55 12.11
CA PRO A 133 -2.87 -8.98 12.12
C PRO A 133 -2.22 -9.61 10.88
N PHE A 134 -1.67 -10.81 11.04
CA PHE A 134 -1.25 -11.61 9.89
C PHE A 134 -2.49 -11.91 9.04
N GLY A 135 -2.73 -11.05 8.05
CA GLY A 135 -3.70 -11.28 7.00
C GLY A 135 -3.12 -12.34 6.08
N PHE A 136 -3.63 -13.58 6.18
CA PHE A 136 -3.46 -14.49 5.06
C PHE A 136 -4.27 -13.93 3.90
N VAL A 137 -3.65 -13.85 2.72
CA VAL A 137 -4.40 -13.81 1.46
C VAL A 137 -5.11 -15.16 1.34
N GLY A 138 -6.24 -15.28 2.03
CA GLY A 138 -7.05 -16.49 2.10
C GLY A 138 -7.90 -16.62 0.85
N SER A 139 -8.56 -17.79 0.69
CA SER A 139 -9.50 -18.00 -0.41
C SER A 139 -10.55 -16.89 -0.49
N ARG A 140 -11.03 -16.40 0.66
CA ARG A 140 -12.04 -15.34 0.77
C ARG A 140 -11.62 -14.01 0.14
N SER A 141 -10.33 -13.68 0.15
CA SER A 141 -9.82 -12.45 -0.48
C SER A 141 -9.85 -12.51 -2.01
N ARG A 142 -10.10 -13.69 -2.60
CA ARG A 142 -10.24 -13.91 -4.04
C ARG A 142 -11.68 -14.09 -4.50
N ASP A 143 -12.64 -14.22 -3.58
CA ASP A 143 -14.06 -14.53 -3.88
C ASP A 143 -14.71 -13.49 -4.82
N ARG A 144 -14.20 -12.25 -4.82
CA ARG A 144 -14.70 -11.15 -5.67
C ARG A 144 -14.17 -11.19 -7.10
N PHE A 145 -13.12 -11.97 -7.37
CA PHE A 145 -12.44 -12.00 -8.66
C PHE A 145 -12.82 -13.26 -9.43
N SER A 146 -13.22 -13.10 -10.68
CA SER A 146 -13.62 -14.24 -11.51
C SER A 146 -13.32 -14.05 -12.99
N GLY A 147 -13.37 -15.17 -13.72
CA GLY A 147 -13.33 -15.18 -15.18
C GLY A 147 -12.06 -14.59 -15.81
N MET A 148 -10.91 -14.67 -15.15
CA MET A 148 -9.65 -14.11 -15.68
C MET A 148 -9.14 -14.96 -16.83
N ARG A 149 -8.99 -14.36 -18.01
CA ARG A 149 -8.37 -14.99 -19.20
C ARG A 149 -7.92 -13.98 -20.23
N TRP A 150 -6.86 -14.31 -20.94
CA TRP A 150 -6.45 -13.53 -22.10
C TRP A 150 -7.37 -13.81 -23.30
N LYS A 151 -7.75 -12.76 -24.01
CA LYS A 151 -8.38 -12.82 -25.33
C LYS A 151 -7.62 -11.91 -26.28
N GLY A 152 -6.69 -12.49 -27.04
CA GLY A 152 -5.75 -11.73 -27.84
C GLY A 152 -4.86 -10.84 -26.95
N PRO A 153 -4.76 -9.53 -27.20
CA PRO A 153 -3.88 -8.64 -26.43
C PRO A 153 -4.49 -8.09 -25.14
N HIS A 154 -5.69 -8.55 -24.74
CA HIS A 154 -6.41 -8.04 -23.58
C HIS A 154 -6.67 -9.14 -22.56
N LEU A 155 -6.44 -8.84 -21.29
CA LEU A 155 -6.87 -9.63 -20.15
C LEU A 155 -8.29 -9.23 -19.79
N HIS A 156 -9.20 -10.20 -19.83
CA HIS A 156 -10.58 -10.04 -19.38
C HIS A 156 -10.68 -10.60 -17.97
N PHE A 157 -11.34 -9.89 -17.06
CA PHE A 157 -11.65 -10.37 -15.72
C PHE A 157 -12.87 -9.67 -15.15
N LYS A 158 -13.39 -10.17 -14.02
CA LYS A 158 -14.48 -9.57 -13.28
C LYS A 158 -14.06 -9.22 -11.86
N ILE A 159 -14.65 -8.14 -11.35
CA ILE A 159 -14.70 -7.81 -9.92
C ILE A 159 -16.17 -7.56 -9.56
N ASP A 160 -16.74 -8.34 -8.64
CA ASP A 160 -18.17 -8.27 -8.26
C ASP A 160 -19.12 -8.21 -9.47
N GLU A 161 -18.95 -9.14 -10.42
CA GLU A 161 -19.68 -9.21 -11.69
C GLU A 161 -19.41 -8.09 -12.71
N THR A 162 -18.71 -7.02 -12.33
CA THR A 162 -18.32 -5.93 -13.24
C THR A 162 -17.16 -6.38 -14.11
N PHE A 163 -17.28 -6.21 -15.43
CA PHE A 163 -16.27 -6.65 -16.39
C PHE A 163 -15.18 -5.61 -16.63
N TYR A 164 -13.93 -6.06 -16.62
CA TYR A 164 -12.74 -5.28 -16.93
C TYR A 164 -12.00 -5.92 -18.11
N ILE A 165 -11.54 -5.07 -19.02
CA ILE A 165 -10.81 -5.45 -20.23
C ILE A 165 -9.61 -4.53 -20.33
N LEU A 166 -8.42 -5.06 -20.04
CA LEU A 166 -7.20 -4.28 -19.90
C LEU A 166 -6.08 -4.92 -20.72
N ASN A 167 -5.27 -4.13 -21.41
CA ASN A 167 -4.07 -4.63 -22.07
C ASN A 167 -2.91 -4.76 -21.07
N ALA A 168 -1.78 -5.35 -21.48
CA ALA A 168 -0.63 -5.55 -20.59
C ALA A 168 -0.07 -4.25 -19.97
N GLN A 169 -0.13 -3.12 -20.68
CA GLN A 169 0.33 -1.83 -20.15
C GLN A 169 -0.64 -1.27 -19.10
N ASP A 170 -1.94 -1.38 -19.36
CA ASP A 170 -2.99 -1.00 -18.40
C ASP A 170 -2.89 -1.85 -17.11
N ILE A 171 -2.59 -3.16 -17.24
CA ILE A 171 -2.31 -4.03 -16.09
C ILE A 171 -1.06 -3.55 -15.33
N GLY A 172 0.00 -3.14 -16.03
CA GLY A 172 1.21 -2.58 -15.39
C GLY A 172 0.92 -1.32 -14.56
N ASN A 173 0.07 -0.41 -15.10
CA ASN A 173 -0.39 0.77 -14.37
C ASN A 173 -1.22 0.37 -13.15
N LEU A 174 -2.13 -0.60 -13.28
CA LEU A 174 -2.93 -1.11 -12.16
C LEU A 174 -2.08 -1.77 -11.08
N LEU A 175 -1.10 -2.60 -11.45
CA LEU A 175 -0.18 -3.23 -10.49
C LEU A 175 0.61 -2.22 -9.66
N SER A 176 0.96 -1.09 -10.27
CA SER A 176 1.68 0.00 -9.59
C SER A 176 0.83 0.65 -8.49
N GLU A 177 -0.48 0.75 -8.70
CA GLU A 177 -1.42 1.29 -7.71
C GLU A 177 -1.90 0.23 -6.70
N LEU A 178 -1.94 -1.05 -7.05
CA LEU A 178 -2.31 -2.12 -6.11
C LEU A 178 -1.28 -2.30 -5.00
N HIS A 179 0.01 -2.11 -5.31
CA HIS A 179 1.09 -2.34 -4.35
C HIS A 179 1.23 -1.19 -3.32
N PRO A 180 1.13 -1.46 -2.00
CA PRO A 180 1.15 -0.42 -0.98
C PRO A 180 2.38 0.51 -1.00
N SER A 181 3.56 0.00 -1.38
CA SER A 181 4.79 0.80 -1.41
C SER A 181 4.98 1.62 -2.70
N SER A 182 4.08 1.46 -3.66
CA SER A 182 4.14 2.07 -5.00
C SER A 182 3.00 3.07 -5.24
N ARG A 183 1.94 3.03 -4.43
CA ARG A 183 0.81 3.98 -4.47
C ARG A 183 1.27 5.43 -4.40
N GLY A 184 0.71 6.28 -5.27
CA GLY A 184 0.99 7.72 -5.28
C GLY A 184 2.36 8.10 -5.85
N LYS A 185 3.23 7.12 -6.20
CA LYS A 185 4.44 7.38 -6.97
C LYS A 185 4.06 7.42 -8.45
N VAL A 186 4.41 8.52 -9.13
CA VAL A 186 4.08 8.70 -10.54
C VAL A 186 4.91 7.71 -11.38
N HIS A 187 4.31 6.57 -11.71
CA HIS A 187 4.86 5.54 -12.60
C HIS A 187 3.97 5.31 -13.82
N PHE A 188 3.29 6.36 -14.31
CA PHE A 188 2.43 6.24 -15.48
C PHE A 188 3.21 5.73 -16.68
N GLN A 189 2.92 4.50 -17.08
CA GLN A 189 3.32 3.96 -18.38
C GLN A 189 2.19 4.26 -19.38
N LYS A 190 2.54 4.33 -20.67
CA LYS A 190 1.56 4.48 -21.76
C LYS A 190 0.41 3.48 -21.58
N GLY A 191 -0.85 3.92 -21.66
CA GLY A 191 -2.02 3.11 -21.40
C GLY A 191 -3.12 3.92 -20.72
N LYS A 192 -4.09 3.24 -20.11
CA LYS A 192 -5.15 3.87 -19.31
C LYS A 192 -4.58 4.49 -18.03
N LEU A 193 -5.12 5.65 -17.65
CA LEU A 193 -4.82 6.25 -16.35
C LEU A 193 -5.43 5.40 -15.23
N VAL A 194 -4.61 5.09 -14.22
CA VAL A 194 -5.05 4.39 -13.00
C VAL A 194 -4.69 5.23 -11.79
N GLY A 195 -5.59 5.33 -10.83
CA GLY A 195 -5.33 5.99 -9.55
C GLY A 195 -6.15 5.38 -8.42
N SER A 196 -5.58 5.38 -7.22
CA SER A 196 -6.26 4.94 -6.01
C SER A 196 -6.53 6.11 -5.05
N LYS A 197 -7.65 6.08 -4.34
CA LYS A 197 -7.97 7.03 -3.27
C LYS A 197 -8.58 6.31 -2.08
N MET A 198 -8.24 6.79 -0.90
CA MET A 198 -8.85 6.32 0.34
C MET A 198 -10.02 7.23 0.67
N LEU A 199 -11.23 6.77 0.36
CA LEU A 199 -12.47 7.55 0.55
C LEU A 199 -13.28 7.07 1.77
N ASP A 200 -12.96 5.91 2.31
CA ASP A 200 -13.64 5.32 3.45
C ASP A 200 -13.23 6.01 4.77
N TYR A 201 -14.23 6.35 5.59
CA TYR A 201 -14.06 6.95 6.91
C TYR A 201 -13.31 6.04 7.89
N ARG A 202 -13.45 4.72 7.73
CA ARG A 202 -12.70 3.75 8.56
C ARG A 202 -11.27 3.58 8.07
N TYR A 203 -10.95 4.07 6.88
CA TYR A 203 -9.68 3.85 6.21
C TYR A 203 -9.36 2.35 6.08
N GLU A 204 -10.38 1.55 5.74
CA GLU A 204 -10.18 0.11 5.50
C GLU A 204 -10.13 -0.20 3.99
N ARG A 205 -10.67 0.70 3.16
CA ARG A 205 -10.89 0.46 1.73
C ARG A 205 -10.24 1.52 0.86
N TYR A 206 -9.64 1.05 -0.23
CA TYR A 206 -9.13 1.86 -1.32
C TYR A 206 -10.09 1.78 -2.50
N THR A 207 -10.53 2.93 -2.99
CA THR A 207 -11.28 3.05 -4.24
C THR A 207 -10.28 3.22 -5.39
N TYR A 208 -10.32 2.31 -6.36
CA TYR A 208 -9.49 2.33 -7.56
C TYR A 208 -10.29 2.86 -8.74
N TYR A 209 -9.66 3.76 -9.50
CA TYR A 209 -10.19 4.37 -10.70
C TYR A 209 -9.32 3.95 -11.88
N ILE A 210 -9.94 3.38 -12.91
CA ILE A 210 -9.30 3.07 -14.19
C ILE A 210 -10.04 3.84 -15.27
N GLU A 211 -9.31 4.53 -16.14
CA GLU A 211 -9.89 5.30 -17.24
C GLU A 211 -10.87 4.47 -18.10
N GLY A 212 -12.11 4.96 -18.20
CA GLY A 212 -13.17 4.32 -18.98
C GLY A 212 -13.68 3.00 -18.39
N CYS A 213 -13.48 2.76 -17.08
CA CYS A 213 -14.03 1.63 -16.35
C CYS A 213 -14.78 2.10 -15.11
N GLU A 214 -15.69 1.27 -14.61
CA GLU A 214 -16.33 1.49 -13.31
C GLU A 214 -15.28 1.42 -12.18
N PRO A 215 -15.40 2.27 -11.15
CA PRO A 215 -14.53 2.20 -9.99
C PRO A 215 -14.86 0.97 -9.14
N PHE A 216 -13.86 0.46 -8.42
CA PHE A 216 -14.03 -0.65 -7.49
C PHE A 216 -13.27 -0.41 -6.20
N GLU A 217 -13.76 -0.99 -5.10
CA GLU A 217 -13.17 -0.83 -3.78
C GLU A 217 -12.55 -2.14 -3.31
N LEU A 218 -11.31 -2.11 -2.82
CA LEU A 218 -10.65 -3.26 -2.22
C LEU A 218 -10.07 -2.90 -0.86
N ILE A 219 -10.11 -3.86 0.08
CA ILE A 219 -9.26 -3.83 1.27
C ILE A 219 -7.82 -4.22 0.90
N GLU A 220 -6.90 -4.16 1.86
CA GLU A 220 -5.49 -4.44 1.60
C GLU A 220 -5.26 -5.89 1.15
N GLU A 221 -5.89 -6.87 1.79
CA GLU A 221 -5.74 -8.29 1.43
C GLU A 221 -6.30 -8.60 0.04
N GLU A 222 -7.43 -7.98 -0.32
CA GLU A 222 -8.01 -8.09 -1.66
C GLU A 222 -7.13 -7.42 -2.73
N SER A 223 -6.50 -6.28 -2.38
CA SER A 223 -5.54 -5.60 -3.27
C SER A 223 -4.32 -6.50 -3.54
N MET A 224 -3.80 -7.16 -2.51
CA MET A 224 -2.71 -8.13 -2.65
C MET A 224 -3.13 -9.36 -3.44
N ALA A 225 -4.34 -9.87 -3.21
CA ALA A 225 -4.91 -11.00 -3.95
C ALA A 225 -5.04 -10.70 -5.45
N LEU A 226 -5.56 -9.52 -5.81
CA LEU A 226 -5.66 -9.08 -7.20
C LEU A 226 -4.27 -8.88 -7.81
N GLN A 227 -3.33 -8.29 -7.07
CA GLN A 227 -1.96 -8.10 -7.53
C GLN A 227 -1.30 -9.44 -7.89
N ASP A 228 -1.40 -10.43 -7.00
CA ASP A 228 -0.86 -11.77 -7.18
C ASP A 228 -1.46 -12.48 -8.41
N LEU A 229 -2.79 -12.44 -8.55
CA LEU A 229 -3.48 -12.97 -9.73
C LEU A 229 -2.99 -12.30 -11.02
N LEU A 230 -2.93 -10.97 -11.06
CA LEU A 230 -2.50 -10.23 -12.26
C LEU A 230 -1.05 -10.55 -12.65
N LEU A 231 -0.14 -10.69 -11.68
CA LEU A 231 1.25 -11.07 -11.93
C LEU A 231 1.38 -12.48 -12.54
N CYS A 232 0.55 -13.42 -12.10
CA CYS A 232 0.50 -14.77 -12.66
C CYS A 232 0.11 -14.73 -14.15
N PHE A 233 -0.90 -13.93 -14.50
CA PHE A 233 -1.41 -13.81 -15.87
C PHE A 233 -0.50 -13.02 -16.80
N LEU A 234 0.22 -12.01 -16.32
CA LEU A 234 1.24 -11.33 -17.14
C LEU A 234 2.37 -12.29 -17.57
N SER A 235 2.66 -13.29 -16.74
CA SER A 235 3.73 -14.25 -16.98
C SER A 235 3.28 -15.44 -17.83
N ASN A 236 1.97 -15.63 -18.03
CA ASN A 236 1.44 -16.78 -18.77
C ASN A 236 0.08 -16.48 -19.42
N HIS A 237 0.09 -16.42 -20.76
CA HIS A 237 -1.09 -16.09 -21.58
C HIS A 237 -2.07 -17.26 -21.76
N GLU A 238 -1.69 -18.49 -21.38
CA GLU A 238 -2.53 -19.68 -21.49
C GLU A 238 -3.35 -19.96 -20.22
N LEU A 239 -3.11 -19.20 -19.15
CA LEU A 239 -3.85 -19.34 -17.90
C LEU A 239 -5.32 -18.96 -18.08
N GLU A 240 -6.17 -19.72 -17.39
CA GLU A 240 -7.57 -19.38 -17.18
C GLU A 240 -7.91 -19.53 -15.68
N TYR A 241 -8.54 -18.50 -15.12
CA TYR A 241 -9.04 -18.51 -13.75
C TYR A 241 -10.56 -18.54 -13.80
N ARG A 242 -11.12 -19.66 -13.36
CA ARG A 242 -12.56 -19.93 -13.33
C ARG A 242 -12.96 -20.03 -11.87
N VAL A 243 -13.47 -18.94 -11.32
CA VAL A 243 -14.23 -18.90 -10.07
C VAL A 243 -15.64 -18.44 -10.41
#